data_AF-A0A7V5YRL4-F1
#
_entry.id   AF-A0A7V5YRL4-F1
#
_cell.length_a   1.000
_cell.length_b   1.000
_cell.length_c   1.000
_cell.angle_alpha   90.00
_cell.angle_beta   90.00
_cell.angle_gamma   90.00
#
_symmetry.space_group_name_H-M   'P 1'
#
loop_
_entity.id
_entity.type
_entity.pdbx_description
1 polymer ?
#
loop_
_entity_poly.entity_id
_entity_poly.type
_entity_poly.pdbx_seq_one_letter_code
_entity_poly.pdbx_strand_id
1 'polypeptide(L)'
;GYIAKKSVEPGNTVAPGQALMALVTDRLWVVANFKEVQLRRMRPGQPVTIKIDAYPDYRFRGRVESIQAGSGARFSLLPPENATGNYVKVVQRVPVKIVFEDPLPKHLKIGPGMSVVPTVKVR
;
A
#
# COMPACT_ATOMS: atom_id res chain seq x y z
N GLY A 1 10.04 -16.39 -3.71
CA GLY A 1 9.41 -15.87 -2.49
C GLY A 1 10.46 -15.66 -1.41
N TYR A 2 10.27 -14.66 -0.54
CA TYR A 2 11.21 -14.32 0.53
C TYR A 2 10.54 -14.47 1.91
N ILE A 3 11.29 -14.88 2.93
CA ILE A 3 10.80 -14.93 4.32
C ILE A 3 10.92 -13.52 4.92
N ALA A 4 9.79 -12.84 5.16
CA ALA A 4 9.80 -11.48 5.70
C ALA A 4 9.99 -11.42 7.22
N LYS A 5 9.64 -12.51 7.92
CA LYS A 5 9.79 -12.62 9.37
C LYS A 5 9.87 -14.09 9.75
N LYS A 6 10.90 -14.47 10.51
CA LYS A 6 11.06 -15.78 11.14
C LYS A 6 11.07 -15.53 12.65
N SER A 7 10.06 -16.01 13.36
CA SER A 7 9.91 -15.78 14.81
C SER A 7 10.25 -17.03 15.65
N VAL A 8 10.95 -18.01 15.07
CA VAL A 8 11.16 -19.33 15.68
C VAL A 8 12.60 -19.78 15.49
N GLU A 9 13.23 -20.19 16.59
CA GLU A 9 14.54 -20.86 16.63
C GLU A 9 14.40 -22.29 17.17
N PRO A 10 15.36 -23.19 16.90
CA PRO A 10 15.36 -24.53 17.49
C PRO A 10 15.31 -24.45 19.02
N GLY A 11 14.28 -25.03 19.64
CA GLY A 11 14.06 -25.00 21.10
C GLY A 11 12.80 -24.26 21.55
N ASN A 12 12.11 -23.54 20.65
CA ASN A 12 10.87 -22.86 21.00
C ASN A 12 9.66 -23.81 21.03
N THR A 13 8.88 -23.78 22.12
CA THR A 13 7.53 -24.36 22.18
C THR A 13 6.56 -23.47 21.40
N VAL A 14 5.80 -24.04 20.46
CA VAL A 14 4.81 -23.31 19.64
C VAL A 14 3.40 -23.85 19.87
N ALA A 15 2.42 -22.95 19.90
CA ALA A 15 1.01 -23.31 20.02
C ALA A 15 0.33 -23.45 18.65
N PRO A 16 -0.69 -24.32 18.49
CA PRO A 16 -1.51 -24.36 17.29
C PRO A 16 -2.11 -22.97 16.98
N GLY A 17 -1.91 -22.47 15.76
CA GLY A 17 -2.36 -21.14 15.32
C GLY A 17 -1.35 -20.01 15.51
N GLN A 18 -0.18 -20.27 16.10
CA GLN A 18 0.89 -19.27 16.22
C GLN A 18 1.54 -19.03 14.85
N ALA A 19 1.52 -17.79 14.36
CA ALA A 19 2.14 -17.42 13.09
C ALA A 19 3.68 -17.46 13.20
N LEU A 20 4.30 -18.46 12.58
CA LEU A 20 5.74 -18.71 12.69
C LEU A 20 6.57 -18.02 11.59
N MET A 21 5.98 -17.83 10.41
CA MET A 21 6.64 -17.27 9.23
C MET A 21 5.67 -16.43 8.40
N ALA A 22 6.16 -15.32 7.83
CA ALA A 22 5.45 -14.53 6.83
C ALA A 22 6.10 -14.74 5.44
N LEU A 23 5.35 -15.32 4.50
CA LEU A 23 5.80 -15.55 3.12
C LEU A 23 5.50 -14.32 2.26
N VAL A 24 6.53 -13.74 1.64
CA VAL A 24 6.37 -12.72 0.61
C VAL A 24 6.32 -13.40 -0.75
N THR A 25 5.18 -13.27 -1.43
CA THR A 25 4.99 -13.78 -2.80
C THR A 25 5.81 -12.96 -3.80
N ASP A 26 6.05 -13.53 -4.98
CA ASP A 26 6.83 -12.90 -6.04
C ASP A 26 6.08 -11.72 -6.72
N ARG A 27 4.78 -11.58 -6.45
CA ARG A 27 3.96 -10.48 -6.95
C ARG A 27 3.97 -9.35 -5.93
N LEU A 28 4.86 -8.38 -6.14
CA LEU A 28 4.90 -7.15 -5.37
C LEU A 28 3.96 -6.10 -5.96
N TRP A 29 3.30 -5.33 -5.10
CA TRP A 29 2.52 -4.15 -5.47
C TRP A 29 2.72 -3.06 -4.41
N VAL A 30 2.41 -1.83 -4.79
CA VAL A 30 2.44 -0.67 -3.91
C VAL A 30 1.01 -0.31 -3.52
N VAL A 31 0.77 -0.08 -2.23
CA VAL A 31 -0.47 0.54 -1.74
C VAL A 31 -0.16 1.97 -1.36
N ALA A 32 -0.68 2.92 -2.12
CA ALA A 32 -0.43 4.34 -1.97
C ALA A 32 -1.67 5.06 -1.45
N ASN A 33 -1.55 5.71 -0.30
CA ASN A 33 -2.65 6.47 0.29
C ASN A 33 -2.68 7.89 -0.27
N PHE A 34 -3.53 8.15 -1.27
CA PHE A 34 -3.71 9.49 -1.85
C PHE A 34 -4.77 10.28 -1.10
N LYS A 35 -4.64 11.62 -1.05
CA LYS A 35 -5.74 12.46 -0.56
C LYS A 35 -6.94 12.31 -1.49
N GLU A 36 -8.15 12.28 -0.97
CA GLU A 36 -9.37 12.14 -1.78
C GLU A 36 -9.44 13.16 -2.92
N VAL A 37 -9.03 14.41 -2.66
CA VAL A 37 -8.98 15.48 -3.67
C VAL A 37 -8.04 15.18 -4.85
N GLN A 38 -7.00 14.36 -4.65
CA GLN A 38 -6.05 13.96 -5.70
C GLN A 38 -6.62 12.87 -6.61
N LEU A 39 -7.70 12.20 -6.22
CA LEU A 39 -8.33 11.14 -7.00
C LEU A 39 -9.28 11.64 -8.09
N ARG A 40 -9.62 12.94 -8.12
CA ARG A 40 -10.64 13.50 -9.04
C ARG A 40 -10.46 13.05 -10.49
N ARG A 41 -9.22 13.08 -10.98
CA ARG A 41 -8.85 12.66 -12.36
C ARG A 41 -8.15 11.31 -12.41
N MET A 42 -8.04 10.62 -11.27
CA MET A 42 -7.37 9.33 -11.20
C MET A 42 -8.28 8.21 -11.69
N ARG A 43 -7.77 7.32 -12.53
CA ARG A 43 -8.49 6.16 -13.07
C ARG A 43 -7.59 4.93 -13.11
N PRO A 44 -8.14 3.72 -12.91
CA PRO A 44 -7.42 2.49 -13.23
C PRO A 44 -6.82 2.51 -14.64
N GLY A 45 -5.65 1.91 -14.80
CA GLY A 45 -4.87 1.89 -16.03
C GLY A 45 -3.96 3.09 -16.25
N GLN A 46 -4.03 4.14 -15.43
CA GLN A 46 -3.14 5.29 -15.57
C GLN A 46 -1.69 4.93 -15.22
N PRO A 47 -0.70 5.46 -15.98
CA PRO A 47 0.70 5.17 -15.75
C PRO A 47 1.22 5.88 -14.49
N VAL A 48 2.10 5.18 -13.78
CA VAL A 48 2.70 5.60 -12.53
C VAL A 48 4.23 5.47 -12.62
N THR A 49 4.93 6.51 -12.19
CA THR A 49 6.36 6.41 -11.88
C THR A 49 6.52 6.13 -10.39
N ILE A 50 7.20 5.05 -10.05
CA ILE A 50 7.42 4.59 -8.69
C ILE A 50 8.89 4.82 -8.34
N LYS A 51 9.14 5.54 -7.23
CA LYS A 51 10.47 5.68 -6.62
C LYS A 51 10.48 5.02 -5.26
N ILE A 52 11.51 4.25 -4.96
CA ILE A 52 11.69 3.60 -3.66
C ILE A 52 12.82 4.32 -2.95
N ASP A 53 12.61 4.76 -1.71
CA ASP A 53 13.59 5.61 -1.00
C ASP A 53 14.94 4.90 -0.79
N ALA A 54 14.92 3.57 -0.65
CA ALA A 54 16.12 2.74 -0.55
C ALA A 54 16.95 2.70 -1.86
N TYR A 55 16.35 3.06 -3.00
CA TYR A 55 16.94 2.96 -4.34
C TYR A 55 16.64 4.25 -5.15
N PRO A 56 17.18 5.41 -4.76
CA PRO A 56 16.82 6.71 -5.35
C PRO A 56 17.21 6.85 -6.82
N ASP A 57 18.24 6.13 -7.27
CA ASP A 57 18.72 6.11 -8.65
C ASP A 57 17.81 5.30 -9.59
N TYR A 58 16.91 4.49 -9.03
CA TYR A 58 16.01 3.63 -9.79
C TYR A 58 14.61 4.24 -9.91
N ARG A 59 14.06 4.15 -11.12
CA ARG A 59 12.68 4.53 -11.42
C ARG A 59 11.96 3.33 -11.99
N PHE A 60 10.89 2.91 -11.33
CA PHE A 60 10.07 1.79 -11.79
C PHE A 60 8.81 2.31 -12.48
N ARG A 61 8.40 1.61 -13.54
CA ARG A 61 7.11 1.85 -14.18
C ARG A 61 6.05 0.97 -13.53
N GLY A 62 4.89 1.56 -13.34
CA GLY A 62 3.72 0.87 -12.82
C GLY A 62 2.46 1.45 -13.41
N ARG A 63 1.34 0.83 -13.06
CA ARG A 63 0.00 1.31 -13.40
C ARG A 63 -0.91 1.28 -12.19
N VAL A 64 -1.87 2.19 -12.15
CA VAL A 64 -2.97 2.10 -11.19
C VAL A 64 -3.79 0.85 -11.53
N GLU A 65 -3.83 -0.12 -10.62
CA GLU A 65 -4.67 -1.31 -10.80
C GLU A 65 -6.08 -1.04 -10.29
N SER A 66 -6.19 -0.49 -9.07
CA SER A 66 -7.49 -0.18 -8.48
C SER A 66 -7.41 0.99 -7.51
N ILE A 67 -8.54 1.67 -7.35
CA ILE A 67 -8.77 2.73 -6.38
C ILE A 67 -9.84 2.20 -5.44
N GLN A 68 -9.56 2.12 -4.15
CA GLN A 68 -10.53 1.58 -3.21
C GLN A 68 -11.79 2.46 -3.16
N ALA A 69 -12.93 1.89 -3.53
CA ALA A 69 -14.23 2.56 -3.44
C ALA A 69 -14.79 2.40 -2.01
N GLY A 70 -14.65 3.45 -1.19
CA GLY A 70 -15.32 3.53 0.11
C GLY A 70 -14.36 3.44 1.31
N SER A 71 -14.43 4.49 2.14
CA SER A 71 -13.94 4.47 3.52
C SER A 71 -14.79 3.53 4.36
N GLY A 72 -14.19 2.66 5.17
CA GLY A 72 -14.90 1.78 6.13
C GLY A 72 -15.84 2.51 7.10
N ALA A 73 -15.77 3.85 7.19
CA ALA A 73 -16.68 4.68 7.96
C ALA A 73 -18.16 4.63 7.52
N ARG A 74 -18.49 4.17 6.29
CA ARG A 74 -19.90 3.93 5.89
C ARG A 74 -20.49 2.61 6.42
N PHE A 75 -19.69 1.76 7.06
CA PHE A 75 -20.13 0.47 7.64
C PHE A 75 -19.97 0.43 9.18
N SER A 76 -19.68 1.57 9.83
CA SER A 76 -19.76 1.66 11.29
C SER A 76 -21.23 1.69 11.72
N LEU A 77 -21.61 0.81 12.65
CA LEU A 77 -22.95 0.79 13.28
C LEU A 77 -23.27 2.07 14.05
N LEU A 78 -22.26 2.91 14.32
CA LEU A 78 -22.40 4.18 15.02
C LEU A 78 -21.73 5.28 14.17
N PRO A 79 -22.49 6.24 13.61
CA PRO A 79 -21.90 7.47 13.11
C PRO A 79 -21.25 8.22 14.29
N PRO A 80 -20.08 8.85 14.13
CA PRO A 80 -19.58 9.77 15.14
C PRO A 80 -20.54 10.97 15.23
N GLU A 81 -21.30 11.04 16.31
CA GLU A 81 -22.09 12.22 16.69
C GLU A 81 -21.14 13.35 17.09
N ASN A 82 -20.73 14.17 16.13
CA ASN A 82 -20.04 15.43 16.42
C ASN A 82 -21.09 16.53 16.70
N ALA A 83 -21.74 16.47 17.86
CA ALA A 83 -22.78 17.40 18.32
C ALA A 83 -22.21 18.61 19.11
N THR A 84 -21.18 19.28 18.62
CA THR A 84 -20.54 20.43 19.33
C THR A 84 -20.15 21.63 18.45
N GLY A 85 -20.65 21.73 17.21
CA GLY A 85 -20.62 23.01 16.46
C GLY A 85 -19.26 23.46 15.90
N ASN A 86 -18.16 22.72 16.11
CA ASN A 86 -16.88 22.97 15.44
C ASN A 86 -16.66 21.98 14.30
N TYR A 87 -16.92 22.41 13.06
CA TYR A 87 -16.61 21.60 11.88
C TYR A 87 -15.11 21.72 11.52
N VAL A 88 -14.33 20.68 11.82
CA VAL A 88 -12.95 20.55 11.35
C VAL A 88 -12.92 19.59 10.15
N LYS A 89 -12.55 20.09 8.97
CA LYS A 89 -12.44 19.29 7.75
C LYS A 89 -11.21 18.37 7.81
N VAL A 90 -11.41 17.09 8.14
CA VAL A 90 -10.34 16.08 8.12
C VAL A 90 -10.06 15.61 6.69
N VAL A 91 -8.79 15.61 6.27
CA VAL A 91 -8.38 15.10 4.96
C VAL A 91 -8.43 13.58 4.96
N GLN A 92 -9.38 13.00 4.23
CA GLN A 92 -9.45 11.57 4.03
C GLN A 92 -8.42 11.09 3.00
N ARG A 93 -7.83 9.93 3.26
CA ARG A 93 -6.92 9.25 2.33
C ARG A 93 -7.55 7.97 1.83
N VAL A 94 -7.35 7.72 0.55
CA VAL A 94 -7.91 6.56 -0.14
C VAL A 94 -6.76 5.69 -0.63
N PRO A 95 -6.76 4.40 -0.28
CA PRO A 95 -5.79 3.45 -0.79
C PRO A 95 -5.93 3.26 -2.30
N VAL A 96 -4.81 3.39 -3.00
CA VAL A 96 -4.68 3.11 -4.44
C VAL A 96 -3.67 1.98 -4.60
N LYS A 97 -4.09 0.89 -5.24
CA LYS A 97 -3.23 -0.24 -5.55
C LYS A 97 -2.52 0.02 -6.88
N ILE A 98 -1.20 -0.07 -6.87
CA ILE A 98 -0.34 0.18 -8.02
C ILE A 98 0.49 -1.07 -8.25
N VAL A 99 0.47 -1.60 -9.46
CA VAL A 99 1.25 -2.79 -9.85
C VAL A 99 2.42 -2.36 -10.72
N PHE A 100 3.56 -3.04 -10.56
CA PHE A 100 4.72 -2.84 -11.43
C PHE A 100 4.42 -3.39 -12.82
N GLU A 101 4.84 -2.67 -13.87
CA GLU A 101 4.69 -3.11 -15.26
C GLU A 101 5.87 -3.97 -15.71
N ASP A 102 7.07 -3.65 -15.24
CA ASP A 102 8.30 -4.37 -15.55
C ASP A 102 8.70 -5.30 -14.40
N PRO A 103 9.38 -6.43 -14.69
CA PRO A 103 10.01 -7.25 -13.67
C PRO A 103 10.99 -6.44 -12.83
N LEU A 104 10.94 -6.61 -11.51
CA LEU A 104 11.88 -5.95 -10.61
C LEU A 104 13.29 -6.54 -10.78
N PRO A 105 14.35 -5.72 -10.79
CA PRO A 105 15.71 -6.22 -10.90
C PRO A 105 16.07 -7.13 -9.72
N LYS A 106 16.54 -8.36 -10.01
CA LYS A 106 16.80 -9.39 -8.99
C LYS A 106 17.89 -9.01 -7.99
N HIS A 107 18.79 -8.09 -8.35
CA HIS A 107 19.85 -7.61 -7.46
C HIS A 107 19.35 -6.60 -6.43
N LEU A 108 18.16 -6.02 -6.62
CA LEU A 108 17.54 -5.11 -5.67
C LEU A 108 16.65 -5.89 -4.71
N LYS A 109 16.94 -5.81 -3.42
CA LYS A 109 16.15 -6.47 -2.37
C LYS A 109 14.92 -5.62 -2.03
N ILE A 110 13.94 -5.59 -2.92
CA ILE A 110 12.68 -4.88 -2.70
C ILE A 110 11.71 -5.80 -1.96
N GLY A 111 11.13 -5.31 -0.87
CA GLY A 111 10.22 -6.09 -0.02
C GLY A 111 9.14 -5.24 0.66
N PRO A 112 8.21 -5.89 1.37
CA PRO A 112 7.15 -5.21 2.12
C PRO A 112 7.71 -4.25 3.18
N GLY A 113 7.01 -3.15 3.43
CA GLY A 113 7.39 -2.15 4.43
C GLY A 113 8.34 -1.05 3.94
N MET A 114 8.82 -1.13 2.70
CA MET A 114 9.62 -0.05 2.11
C MET A 114 8.78 1.20 1.82
N SER A 115 9.37 2.36 2.06
CA SER A 115 8.80 3.66 1.68
C SER A 115 8.89 3.89 0.17
N VAL A 116 7.80 4.39 -0.39
CA VAL A 116 7.64 4.58 -1.83
C VAL A 116 6.99 5.92 -2.12
N VAL A 117 7.51 6.63 -3.12
CA VAL A 117 6.96 7.87 -3.66
C VAL A 117 6.37 7.61 -5.06
N PRO A 118 5.05 7.39 -5.18
CA PRO A 118 4.38 7.21 -6.47
C PRO A 118 3.97 8.55 -7.10
N THR A 119 4.21 8.69 -8.41
CA THR A 119 3.72 9.81 -9.22
C THR A 119 2.78 9.29 -10.29
N VAL A 120 1.49 9.57 -10.16
CA VAL A 120 0.46 9.15 -11.12
C VAL A 120 0.27 10.24 -12.18
N LYS A 121 0.33 9.89 -13.46
CA LYS A 121 0.02 10.83 -14.54
C LYS A 121 -1.49 10.82 -14.81
N VAL A 122 -2.13 11.96 -14.56
CA VAL A 122 -3.54 12.20 -14.87
C VAL A 122 -3.65 13.15 -16.08
N ARG A 123 -4.66 12.97 -16.93
CA ARG A 123 -5.03 13.91 -18.00
C ARG A 123 -6.11 14.86 -17.46
#